data_AF-A0A3C1FUT2-F1
#
_entry.id   AF-A0A3C1FUT2-F1
#
_cell.length_a   1.000
_cell.length_b   1.000
_cell.length_c   1.000
_cell.angle_alpha   90.00
_cell.angle_beta   90.00
_cell.angle_gamma   90.00
#
_symmetry.space_group_name_H-M   'P 1'
#
loop_
_entity.id
_entity.type
_entity.pdbx_description
1 polymer ?
#
loop_
_entity_poly.entity_id
_entity_poly.type
_entity_poly.pdbx_seq_one_letter_code
_entity_poly.pdbx_strand_id
1 'polypeptide(L)'
;MQIHAVCNIVSMLKGPSAIIDVGAHHGAYAILLGHVVRHRKGRVIAVEPNPESFEILMKNVRLNGLEDVVICEPVAVSDSPGLMNISMQGGESHITLSMTDISTPVEVVTLASILEKHSIEALDLLLIDVEGAELPVLRSFPWQTATVGTLFCELHP
;
A
#
# COMPACT_ATOMS: atom_id res chain seq x y z
N MET A 1 5.02 0.54 -18.42
CA MET A 1 3.73 1.20 -18.76
C MET A 1 3.13 1.89 -17.54
N GLN A 2 3.15 1.26 -16.37
CA GLN A 2 2.59 1.80 -15.13
C GLN A 2 3.27 3.10 -14.63
N ILE A 3 4.60 3.18 -14.63
CA ILE A 3 5.30 4.37 -14.14
C ILE A 3 4.96 5.66 -14.92
N HIS A 4 4.66 5.57 -16.23
CA HIS A 4 4.21 6.73 -17.00
C HIS A 4 2.80 7.19 -16.58
N ALA A 5 1.90 6.25 -16.25
CA ALA A 5 0.58 6.59 -15.74
C ALA A 5 0.68 7.29 -14.39
N VAL A 6 1.51 6.75 -13.48
CA VAL A 6 1.77 7.35 -12.16
C VAL A 6 2.38 8.75 -12.30
N CYS A 7 3.38 8.93 -13.18
CA CYS A 7 3.97 10.25 -13.45
C CYS A 7 2.94 11.28 -13.97
N ASN A 8 2.05 10.85 -14.87
CA ASN A 8 0.98 11.72 -15.38
C ASN A 8 0.02 12.13 -14.26
N ILE A 9 -0.41 11.18 -13.41
CA ILE A 9 -1.30 11.45 -12.27
C ILE A 9 -0.63 12.44 -11.30
N VAL A 10 0.63 12.18 -10.96
CA VAL A 10 1.46 13.06 -10.12
C VAL A 10 1.50 14.51 -10.64
N SER A 11 1.59 14.67 -11.96
CA SER A 11 1.62 16.00 -12.60
C SER A 11 0.30 16.76 -12.45
N MET A 12 -0.82 16.04 -12.25
CA MET A 12 -2.17 16.62 -12.10
C MET A 12 -2.53 16.95 -10.65
N LEU A 13 -1.78 16.45 -9.67
CA LEU A 13 -1.98 16.76 -8.25
C LEU A 13 -1.67 18.25 -7.97
N LYS A 14 -2.63 18.97 -7.36
CA LYS A 14 -2.57 20.45 -7.19
C LYS A 14 -2.37 20.93 -5.74
N GLY A 15 -2.46 20.05 -4.75
CA GLY A 15 -2.40 20.41 -3.33
C GLY A 15 -1.66 19.38 -2.48
N PRO A 16 -1.77 19.46 -1.14
CA PRO A 16 -1.38 18.37 -0.26
C PRO A 16 -2.10 17.10 -0.69
N SER A 17 -1.33 16.03 -0.90
CA SER A 17 -1.89 14.77 -1.39
C SER A 17 -1.83 13.67 -0.35
N ALA A 18 -2.93 12.94 -0.21
CA ALA A 18 -2.97 11.69 0.54
C ALA A 18 -2.96 10.53 -0.45
N ILE A 19 -1.93 9.68 -0.34
CA ILE A 19 -1.72 8.55 -1.25
C ILE A 19 -1.61 7.28 -0.44
N ILE A 20 -2.22 6.20 -0.93
CA ILE A 20 -2.04 4.85 -0.40
C ILE A 20 -1.47 3.97 -1.51
N ASP A 21 -0.43 3.21 -1.17
CA ASP A 21 0.26 2.22 -1.99
C ASP A 21 0.08 0.84 -1.35
N VAL A 22 -0.88 0.05 -1.84
CA VAL A 22 -1.19 -1.29 -1.32
C VAL A 22 -0.42 -2.33 -2.12
N GLY A 23 0.47 -3.06 -1.44
CA GLY A 23 1.46 -3.94 -2.08
C GLY A 23 2.74 -3.19 -2.40
N ALA A 24 3.22 -2.36 -1.47
CA ALA A 24 4.35 -1.47 -1.71
C ALA A 24 5.68 -2.20 -1.97
N HIS A 25 5.79 -3.48 -1.63
CA HIS A 25 6.95 -4.35 -1.84
C HIS A 25 8.26 -3.69 -1.35
N HIS A 26 9.19 -3.34 -2.25
CA HIS A 26 10.45 -2.67 -1.92
C HIS A 26 10.38 -1.14 -1.97
N GLY A 27 9.19 -0.57 -2.15
CA GLY A 27 8.93 0.88 -2.08
C GLY A 27 9.14 1.67 -3.37
N ALA A 28 9.10 1.03 -4.54
CA ALA A 28 9.34 1.73 -5.82
C ALA A 28 8.39 2.92 -6.01
N TYR A 29 7.08 2.72 -5.81
CA TYR A 29 6.10 3.79 -5.87
C TYR A 29 6.13 4.68 -4.63
N ALA A 30 6.19 4.09 -3.43
CA ALA A 30 6.29 4.84 -2.18
C ALA A 30 7.40 5.91 -2.16
N ILE A 31 8.60 5.59 -2.65
CA ILE A 31 9.75 6.51 -2.71
C ILE A 31 9.52 7.60 -3.75
N LEU A 32 9.10 7.22 -4.97
CA LEU A 32 8.82 8.16 -6.05
C LEU A 32 7.77 9.19 -5.61
N LEU A 33 6.67 8.70 -5.05
CA LEU A 33 5.56 9.52 -4.59
C LEU A 33 5.93 10.33 -3.35
N GLY A 34 6.76 9.78 -2.44
CA GLY A 34 7.29 10.51 -1.30
C GLY A 34 8.00 11.79 -1.70
N HIS A 35 8.90 11.72 -2.69
CA HIS A 35 9.58 12.91 -3.23
C HIS A 35 8.62 13.92 -3.84
N VAL A 36 7.57 13.45 -4.52
CA VAL A 36 6.55 14.31 -5.13
C VAL A 36 5.76 15.06 -4.06
N VAL A 37 5.24 14.34 -3.06
CA VAL A 37 4.29 14.91 -2.09
C VAL A 37 4.98 15.72 -1.00
N ARG A 38 6.26 15.50 -0.74
CA ARG A 38 7.04 16.23 0.27
C ARG A 38 6.99 17.74 0.09
N HIS A 39 7.11 18.21 -1.15
CA HIS A 39 7.05 19.64 -1.46
C HIS A 39 5.64 20.22 -1.36
N ARG A 40 4.62 19.37 -1.19
CA ARG A 40 3.20 19.75 -1.16
C ARG A 40 2.56 19.56 0.21
N LYS A 41 3.33 19.19 1.25
CA LYS A 41 2.81 18.80 2.57
C LYS A 41 1.85 17.60 2.50
N GLY A 42 2.03 16.72 1.52
CA GLY A 42 1.29 15.47 1.43
C GLY A 42 2.00 14.33 2.17
N ARG A 43 1.43 13.13 2.05
CA ARG A 43 1.96 11.90 2.64
C ARG A 43 1.61 10.68 1.79
N VAL A 44 2.41 9.63 1.94
CA VAL A 44 2.18 8.31 1.35
C VAL A 44 2.05 7.30 2.49
N ILE A 45 1.05 6.45 2.42
CA ILE A 45 0.95 5.26 3.27
C ILE A 45 1.28 4.07 2.40
N ALA A 46 2.43 3.44 2.67
CA ALA A 46 2.94 2.27 1.97
C ALA A 46 2.62 1.02 2.78
N VAL A 47 1.80 0.12 2.24
CA VAL A 47 1.33 -1.08 2.93
C VAL A 47 2.01 -2.29 2.32
N GLU A 48 2.77 -3.03 3.13
CA GLU A 48 3.48 -4.23 2.69
C GLU A 48 3.43 -5.29 3.80
N PRO A 49 2.72 -6.41 3.59
CA PRO A 49 2.55 -7.42 4.62
C PRO A 49 3.73 -8.39 4.75
N ASN A 50 4.54 -8.61 3.70
CA ASN A 50 5.67 -9.52 3.75
C ASN A 50 6.80 -8.92 4.63
N PRO A 51 7.24 -9.59 5.70
CA PRO A 51 8.26 -9.04 6.60
C PRO A 51 9.60 -8.71 5.92
N GLU A 52 10.06 -9.53 4.98
CA GLU A 52 11.33 -9.31 4.27
C GLU A 52 11.22 -8.10 3.33
N SER A 53 10.14 -8.04 2.54
CA SER A 53 9.88 -6.89 1.66
C SER A 53 9.67 -5.61 2.47
N PHE A 54 8.97 -5.69 3.62
CA PHE A 54 8.73 -4.56 4.52
C PHE A 54 10.03 -4.01 5.12
N GLU A 55 10.97 -4.86 5.52
CA GLU A 55 12.29 -4.42 5.98
C GLU A 55 13.05 -3.66 4.88
N ILE A 56 12.97 -4.14 3.63
CA ILE A 56 13.58 -3.48 2.47
C ILE A 56 12.88 -2.14 2.16
N LEU A 57 11.54 -2.09 2.22
CA LEU A 57 10.76 -0.85 2.09
C LEU A 57 11.22 0.20 3.09
N MET A 58 11.25 -0.13 4.38
CA MET A 58 11.68 0.81 5.43
C MET A 58 13.12 1.29 5.22
N LYS A 59 14.02 0.38 4.86
CA LYS A 59 15.41 0.72 4.54
C LYS A 59 15.47 1.69 3.36
N ASN A 60 14.72 1.45 2.30
CA ASN A 60 14.72 2.32 1.13
C ASN A 60 14.09 3.69 1.43
N VAL A 61 13.01 3.76 2.21
CA VAL A 61 12.43 5.03 2.69
C VAL A 61 13.47 5.84 3.47
N ARG A 62 14.19 5.20 4.39
CA ARG A 62 15.26 5.84 5.17
C ARG A 62 16.45 6.28 4.32
N LEU A 63 16.87 5.47 3.36
CA LEU A 63 17.97 5.84 2.45
C LEU A 63 17.64 7.06 1.59
N ASN A 64 16.36 7.33 1.34
CA ASN A 64 15.89 8.49 0.59
C ASN A 64 15.50 9.69 1.48
N GLY A 65 15.59 9.57 2.81
CA GLY A 65 15.27 10.65 3.75
C GLY A 65 13.81 11.08 3.66
N LEU A 66 12.90 10.10 3.56
CA LEU A 66 11.46 10.26 3.34
C LEU A 66 10.61 9.85 4.56
N GLU A 67 11.23 9.57 5.70
CA GLU A 67 10.52 9.14 6.93
C GLU A 67 9.52 10.19 7.45
N ASP A 68 9.65 11.45 7.02
CA ASP A 68 8.73 12.53 7.34
C ASP A 68 7.42 12.49 6.53
N VAL A 69 7.39 11.75 5.41
CA VAL A 69 6.27 11.77 4.45
C VAL A 69 5.80 10.40 3.98
N VAL A 70 6.60 9.34 4.13
CA VAL A 70 6.22 7.96 3.81
C VAL A 70 6.05 7.17 5.10
N ILE A 71 4.81 6.74 5.36
CA ILE A 71 4.43 5.92 6.51
C ILE A 71 4.33 4.47 6.03
N CYS A 72 5.11 3.57 6.62
CA CYS A 72 5.11 2.16 6.26
C CYS A 72 4.23 1.36 7.23
N GLU A 73 3.31 0.54 6.72
CA GLU A 73 2.38 -0.29 7.50
C GLU A 73 2.62 -1.79 7.20
N PRO A 74 3.05 -2.60 8.20
CA PRO A 74 3.36 -4.03 8.02
C PRO A 74 2.09 -4.89 8.15
N VAL A 75 1.07 -4.60 7.35
CA VAL A 75 -0.25 -5.23 7.42
C VAL A 75 -0.70 -5.67 6.03
N ALA A 76 -1.54 -6.69 5.98
CA ALA A 76 -2.26 -7.06 4.78
C ALA A 76 -3.60 -6.33 4.72
N VAL A 77 -4.14 -6.16 3.52
CA VAL A 77 -5.42 -5.49 3.32
C VAL A 77 -6.42 -6.46 2.69
N SER A 78 -7.61 -6.55 3.27
CA SER A 78 -8.70 -7.39 2.78
C SER A 78 -10.07 -6.79 3.16
N ASP A 79 -11.16 -7.45 2.79
CA ASP A 79 -12.54 -7.02 3.10
C ASP A 79 -13.00 -7.36 4.53
N SER A 80 -12.15 -8.00 5.32
CA SER A 80 -12.40 -8.28 6.73
C SER A 80 -11.10 -8.33 7.54
N PRO A 81 -11.12 -7.88 8.82
CA PRO A 81 -9.94 -7.94 9.68
C PRO A 81 -9.65 -9.38 10.12
N GLY A 82 -8.38 -9.68 10.40
CA GLY A 82 -7.97 -11.00 10.82
C GLY A 82 -6.47 -11.20 10.91
N LEU A 83 -6.05 -12.46 10.84
CA LEU A 83 -4.65 -12.85 10.73
C LEU A 83 -4.50 -13.70 9.48
N MET A 84 -3.42 -13.48 8.73
CA MET A 84 -3.01 -14.35 7.64
C MET A 84 -1.58 -14.83 7.84
N ASN A 85 -1.30 -16.02 7.33
CA ASN A 85 0.05 -16.57 7.34
C ASN A 85 0.70 -16.32 5.98
N ILE A 86 1.88 -15.70 5.99
CA ILE A 86 2.71 -15.52 4.80
C ILE A 86 3.78 -16.59 4.79
N SER A 87 3.84 -17.36 3.70
CA SER A 87 4.95 -18.29 3.45
C SER A 87 6.15 -17.51 2.91
N MET A 88 7.33 -17.82 3.43
CA MET A 88 8.59 -17.19 3.04
C MET A 88 9.32 -17.96 1.91
N GLN A 89 8.68 -18.95 1.26
CA GLN A 89 9.33 -19.71 0.19
C GLN A 89 9.31 -18.95 -1.15
N GLY A 90 10.35 -18.12 -1.35
CA GLY A 90 10.82 -17.69 -2.66
C GLY A 90 10.11 -16.49 -3.26
N GLY A 91 10.48 -15.27 -2.85
CA GLY A 91 10.26 -14.01 -3.59
C GLY A 91 8.82 -13.55 -3.84
N GLU A 92 7.84 -14.43 -3.79
CA GLU A 92 6.44 -14.21 -4.08
C GLU A 92 5.61 -14.63 -2.86
N SER A 93 4.76 -13.73 -2.36
CA SER A 93 3.97 -13.98 -1.16
C SER A 93 2.69 -14.73 -1.52
N HIS A 94 2.67 -16.05 -1.27
CA HIS A 94 1.45 -16.85 -1.42
C HIS A 94 0.70 -17.00 -0.09
N ILE A 95 -0.63 -16.79 -0.13
CA ILE A 95 -1.52 -17.15 0.97
C ILE A 95 -1.54 -18.68 1.07
N THR A 96 -0.96 -19.22 2.14
CA THR A 96 -0.86 -20.68 2.34
C THR A 96 -1.68 -21.09 3.56
N LEU A 97 -2.56 -22.07 3.36
CA LEU A 97 -3.33 -22.75 4.42
C LEU A 97 -2.59 -23.99 4.97
N SER A 98 -1.30 -24.15 4.69
CA SER A 98 -0.51 -25.32 5.08
C SER A 98 0.24 -25.11 6.41
N MET A 99 0.12 -26.05 7.34
CA MET A 99 0.84 -26.05 8.63
C MET A 99 2.32 -26.48 8.55
N THR A 100 2.83 -26.79 7.35
CA THR A 100 4.18 -27.37 7.18
C THR A 100 5.26 -26.36 6.81
N ASP A 101 4.90 -25.13 6.46
CA ASP A 101 5.83 -24.08 6.09
C ASP A 101 6.07 -23.12 7.26
N ILE A 102 7.33 -22.65 7.40
CA ILE A 102 7.66 -21.54 8.31
C ILE A 102 6.88 -20.32 7.80
N SER A 103 5.79 -20.01 8.49
CA SER A 103 4.91 -18.90 8.14
C SER A 103 4.89 -17.90 9.27
N THR A 104 4.88 -16.62 8.90
CA THR A 104 4.79 -15.52 9.85
C THR A 104 3.35 -15.02 9.87
N PRO A 105 2.69 -14.95 11.03
CA PRO A 105 1.36 -14.35 11.12
C PRO A 105 1.47 -12.85 10.91
N VAL A 106 0.62 -12.32 10.04
CA VAL A 106 0.52 -10.90 9.71
C VAL A 106 -0.91 -10.44 9.94
N GLU A 107 -1.05 -9.24 10.49
CA GLU A 107 -2.34 -8.61 10.71
C GLU A 107 -3.00 -8.26 9.38
N VAL A 108 -4.28 -8.60 9.25
CA VAL A 108 -5.12 -8.21 8.12
C VAL A 108 -6.04 -7.10 8.60
N VAL A 109 -6.05 -5.99 7.87
CA VAL A 109 -6.89 -4.82 8.12
C VAL A 109 -7.73 -4.48 6.90
N THR A 110 -8.63 -3.50 7.01
CA THR A 110 -9.42 -2.98 5.89
C THR A 110 -8.86 -1.63 5.43
N LEU A 111 -9.09 -1.25 4.17
CA LEU A 111 -8.79 0.12 3.72
C LEU A 111 -9.55 1.15 4.57
N ALA A 112 -10.79 0.85 4.96
CA ALA A 112 -11.56 1.72 5.86
C ALA A 112 -10.82 2.00 7.18
N SER A 113 -10.26 0.97 7.82
CA SER A 113 -9.48 1.13 9.06
C SER A 113 -8.16 1.87 8.85
N ILE A 114 -7.50 1.72 7.69
CA ILE A 114 -6.29 2.49 7.36
C ILE A 114 -6.65 3.98 7.20
N LEU A 115 -7.74 4.28 6.48
CA LEU A 115 -8.23 5.65 6.31
C LEU A 115 -8.59 6.30 7.64
N GLU A 116 -9.30 5.57 8.52
CA GLU A 116 -9.65 6.04 9.86
C GLU A 116 -8.40 6.30 10.72
N LYS A 117 -7.50 5.32 10.82
CA LYS A 117 -6.22 5.41 11.57
C LYS A 117 -5.42 6.64 11.18
N HIS A 118 -5.39 6.96 9.89
CA HIS A 118 -4.64 8.09 9.36
C HIS A 118 -5.45 9.38 9.24
N SER A 119 -6.73 9.38 9.60
CA SER A 119 -7.64 10.53 9.43
C SER A 119 -7.66 11.04 7.97
N ILE A 120 -7.95 10.13 7.04
CA ILE A 120 -8.07 10.41 5.60
C ILE A 120 -9.52 10.24 5.16
N GLU A 121 -10.14 11.36 4.75
CA GLU A 121 -11.49 11.36 4.16
C GLU A 121 -11.46 11.40 2.62
N ALA A 122 -10.35 11.86 2.05
CA ALA A 122 -10.15 11.98 0.62
C ALA A 122 -8.73 11.54 0.24
N LEU A 123 -8.65 10.58 -0.68
CA LEU A 123 -7.40 10.17 -1.33
C LEU A 123 -7.29 10.85 -2.69
N ASP A 124 -6.08 11.25 -3.05
CA ASP A 124 -5.80 11.68 -4.41
C ASP A 124 -5.43 10.50 -5.30
N LEU A 125 -4.73 9.52 -4.72
CA LEU A 125 -4.27 8.32 -5.42
C LEU A 125 -4.35 7.10 -4.50
N LEU A 126 -4.98 6.04 -5.01
CA LEU A 126 -4.92 4.69 -4.45
C LEU A 126 -4.26 3.78 -5.49
N LEU A 127 -3.09 3.24 -5.16
CA LEU A 127 -2.42 2.20 -5.92
C LEU A 127 -2.73 0.84 -5.26
N ILE A 128 -3.11 -0.14 -6.07
CA ILE A 128 -3.33 -1.52 -5.65
C ILE A 128 -2.56 -2.40 -6.63
N ASP A 129 -1.52 -3.03 -6.11
CA ASP A 129 -0.72 -4.02 -6.81
C ASP A 129 -0.46 -5.17 -5.83
N VAL A 130 -1.48 -5.99 -5.65
CA VAL A 130 -1.47 -7.12 -4.72
C VAL A 130 -1.75 -8.38 -5.50
N GLU A 131 -0.88 -9.37 -5.42
CA GLU A 131 -0.92 -10.60 -6.23
C GLU A 131 -2.15 -11.49 -5.90
N GLY A 132 -3.34 -11.14 -6.43
CA GLY A 132 -4.58 -11.91 -6.33
C GLY A 132 -5.55 -11.51 -5.21
N ALA A 133 -5.30 -10.41 -4.49
CA ALA A 133 -6.14 -9.92 -3.39
C ALA A 133 -6.89 -8.60 -3.69
N GLU A 134 -6.91 -8.16 -4.94
CA GLU A 134 -7.38 -6.84 -5.36
C GLU A 134 -8.87 -6.62 -5.07
N LEU A 135 -9.71 -7.62 -5.37
CA LEU A 135 -11.15 -7.53 -5.14
C LEU A 135 -11.48 -7.38 -3.64
N PRO A 136 -10.93 -8.20 -2.73
CA PRO A 136 -11.05 -7.96 -1.29
C PRO A 136 -10.57 -6.57 -0.87
N VAL A 137 -9.41 -6.11 -1.36
CA VAL A 137 -8.91 -4.75 -1.05
C VAL A 137 -9.93 -3.68 -1.49
N LEU A 138 -10.42 -3.74 -2.72
CA LEU A 138 -11.40 -2.79 -3.26
C LEU A 138 -12.74 -2.79 -2.52
N ARG A 139 -13.21 -3.97 -2.08
CA ARG A 139 -14.43 -4.10 -1.27
C ARG A 139 -14.29 -3.47 0.11
N SER A 140 -13.07 -3.41 0.63
CA SER A 140 -12.76 -2.82 1.93
C SER A 140 -12.70 -1.29 1.92
N PHE A 141 -12.72 -0.66 0.74
CA PHE A 141 -12.75 0.79 0.62
C PHE A 141 -14.16 1.34 0.97
N PRO A 142 -14.28 2.35 1.85
CA PRO A 142 -15.57 2.85 2.29
C PRO A 142 -16.15 3.88 1.30
N TRP A 143 -16.62 3.39 0.15
CA TRP A 143 -17.11 4.19 -0.98
C TRP A 143 -18.21 5.22 -0.65
N GLN A 144 -18.92 5.03 0.47
CA GLN A 144 -19.99 5.93 0.92
C GLN A 144 -19.48 7.11 1.74
N THR A 145 -18.30 7.01 2.35
CA THR A 145 -17.78 8.01 3.31
C THR A 145 -16.41 8.55 2.95
N ALA A 146 -15.68 7.91 2.03
CA ALA A 146 -14.40 8.39 1.53
C ALA A 146 -14.43 8.57 0.01
N THR A 147 -13.61 9.49 -0.49
CA THR A 147 -13.43 9.72 -1.92
C THR A 147 -12.03 9.37 -2.37
N VAL A 148 -11.89 8.97 -3.64
CA VAL A 148 -10.60 8.73 -4.28
C VAL A 148 -10.58 9.42 -5.64
N GLY A 149 -9.59 10.28 -5.86
CA GLY A 149 -9.43 11.01 -7.12
C GLY A 149 -9.03 10.09 -8.26
N THR A 150 -7.99 9.29 -8.05
CA THR A 150 -7.51 8.29 -9.01
C THR A 150 -7.27 6.95 -8.34
N LEU A 151 -7.77 5.88 -8.95
CA LEU A 151 -7.51 4.49 -8.56
C LEU A 151 -6.68 3.83 -9.67
N PHE A 152 -5.54 3.27 -9.31
CA PHE A 152 -4.77 2.36 -10.14
C PHE A 152 -4.81 0.98 -9.50
N CYS A 153 -5.27 -0.03 -10.24
CA CYS A 153 -5.38 -1.39 -9.76
C CYS A 153 -4.83 -2.31 -10.85
N GLU A 154 -3.72 -3.00 -10.58
CA GLU A 154 -3.26 -4.09 -11.42
C GLU A 154 -4.06 -5.34 -11.07
N LEU A 155 -4.77 -5.92 -12.03
CA LEU A 155 -5.61 -7.09 -11.79
C LEU A 155 -4.85 -8.36 -12.16
N HIS A 156 -4.56 -9.17 -11.15
CA HIS A 156 -4.06 -10.52 -11.33
C HIS A 156 -5.23 -11.50 -11.56
N PRO A 157 -5.08 -12.47 -12.49
CA PRO A 157 -6.11 -13.46 -12.82
C PRO A 157 -6.53 -14.38 -11.68
#